data_AF-A0A2V2XLU0-F1
#
_entry.id   AF-A0A2V2XLU0-F1
#
_cell.length_a   1.000
_cell.length_b   1.000
_cell.length_c   1.000
_cell.angle_alpha   90.00
_cell.angle_beta   90.00
_cell.angle_gamma   90.00
#
_symmetry.space_group_name_H-M   'P 1'
#
loop_
_entity.id
_entity.type
_entity.pdbx_description
1 polymer ?
#
loop_
_entity_poly.entity_id
_entity_poly.type
_entity_poly.pdbx_seq_one_letter_code
_entity_poly.pdbx_strand_id
1 'polypeptide(L)'
;MFSPDLLPNLLRDVHEMTRHDDARMDELAAEVANEPSESSPVLRRGLRVLRSTVNDGRLSTSALLPDRIRYASVKEREKAFSKHYGHFCAHYKGNCFTSVMLTRLAISTVGYFDENFYPAYVEDVEYSLRLRLLGIQERNVLCGKFVHRGSSSIRFSNEMEPPERSLVPSRRVFDDEPTICHDEVGPSTGVQWVQEAI
;
A
#
# COMPACT_ATOMS: atom_id res chain seq x y z
N MET A 1 -17.92 0.41 -0.53
CA MET A 1 -18.62 -0.70 0.16
C MET A 1 -17.92 -2.00 -0.20
N PHE A 2 -17.61 -2.84 0.78
CA PHE A 2 -16.98 -4.15 0.56
C PHE A 2 -18.06 -5.23 0.43
N SER A 3 -17.83 -6.22 -0.43
CA SER A 3 -18.70 -7.39 -0.50
C SER A 3 -18.56 -8.22 0.79
N PRO A 4 -19.62 -8.90 1.25
CA PRO A 4 -19.64 -9.58 2.55
C PRO A 4 -18.57 -10.68 2.67
N ASP A 5 -18.21 -11.27 1.54
CA ASP A 5 -17.26 -12.36 1.35
C ASP A 5 -15.80 -11.89 1.21
N LEU A 6 -15.55 -10.61 0.94
CA LEU A 6 -14.18 -10.10 0.75
C LEU A 6 -13.36 -10.24 2.03
N LEU A 7 -13.82 -9.62 3.13
CA LEU A 7 -13.04 -9.56 4.37
C LEU A 7 -12.79 -10.94 4.98
N PRO A 8 -13.78 -11.86 5.09
CA PRO A 8 -13.54 -13.20 5.65
C PRO A 8 -12.54 -14.02 4.83
N ASN A 9 -12.64 -13.99 3.49
CA ASN A 9 -11.70 -14.72 2.64
C ASN A 9 -10.31 -14.11 2.69
N LEU A 10 -10.22 -12.79 2.66
CA LEU A 10 -8.95 -12.08 2.75
C LEU A 10 -8.25 -12.35 4.09
N LEU A 11 -8.97 -12.30 5.22
CA LEU A 11 -8.39 -12.59 6.53
C LEU A 11 -7.88 -14.03 6.63
N ARG A 12 -8.63 -15.00 6.08
CA ARG A 12 -8.18 -16.39 6.00
C ARG A 12 -6.86 -16.51 5.23
N ASP A 13 -6.81 -15.92 4.04
CA ASP A 13 -5.63 -15.98 3.17
C ASP A 13 -4.41 -15.29 3.84
N VAL A 14 -4.61 -14.12 4.47
CA VAL A 14 -3.58 -13.42 5.25
C VAL A 14 -3.07 -14.32 6.37
N HIS A 15 -3.94 -14.92 7.18
CA HIS A 15 -3.53 -15.79 8.28
C HIS A 15 -2.77 -17.01 7.80
N GLU A 16 -3.22 -17.67 6.73
CA GLU A 16 -2.55 -18.86 6.21
C GLU A 16 -1.14 -18.53 5.67
N MET A 17 -1.02 -17.40 4.97
CA MET A 17 0.21 -16.98 4.31
C MET A 17 1.23 -16.34 5.27
N THR A 18 0.78 -15.85 6.42
CA THR A 18 1.64 -15.20 7.45
C THR A 18 1.83 -16.06 8.69
N ARG A 19 1.39 -17.32 8.69
CA ARG A 19 1.43 -18.21 9.88
C ARG A 19 2.82 -18.40 10.52
N HIS A 20 3.89 -18.15 9.77
CA HIS A 20 5.27 -18.29 10.24
C HIS A 20 5.91 -16.95 10.62
N ASP A 21 5.19 -15.84 10.47
CA ASP A 21 5.73 -14.50 10.70
C ASP A 21 5.99 -14.24 12.19
N ASP A 22 5.20 -14.85 13.09
CA ASP A 22 5.39 -14.68 14.54
C ASP A 22 6.78 -15.18 14.99
N ALA A 23 7.16 -16.40 14.59
CA ALA A 23 8.49 -16.95 14.89
C ALA A 23 9.59 -16.07 14.30
N ARG A 24 9.38 -15.53 13.10
CA ARG A 24 10.34 -14.62 12.46
C ARG A 24 10.45 -13.31 13.23
N MET A 25 9.35 -12.76 13.74
CA MET A 25 9.35 -11.56 14.55
C MET A 25 10.11 -11.78 15.88
N ASP A 26 9.94 -12.93 16.51
CA ASP A 26 10.66 -13.28 17.75
C ASP A 26 12.17 -13.36 17.53
N GLU A 27 12.61 -13.99 16.43
CA GLU A 27 14.02 -14.01 16.02
C GLU A 27 14.60 -12.60 15.83
N LEU A 28 13.85 -11.73 15.15
CA LEU A 28 14.28 -10.35 14.89
C LEU A 28 14.32 -9.54 16.19
N ALA A 29 13.36 -9.73 17.09
CA ALA A 29 13.33 -9.08 18.39
C ALA A 29 14.54 -9.50 19.25
N ALA A 30 14.87 -10.79 19.27
CA ALA A 30 16.05 -11.29 19.94
C ALA A 30 17.36 -10.73 19.32
N GLU A 31 17.42 -10.61 17.99
CA GLU A 31 18.58 -10.00 17.33
C GLU A 31 18.72 -8.52 17.71
N VAL A 32 17.63 -7.75 17.61
CA VAL A 32 17.62 -6.31 17.92
C VAL A 32 17.95 -6.04 19.38
N ALA A 33 17.50 -6.90 20.31
CA ALA A 33 17.81 -6.76 21.73
C ALA A 33 19.32 -6.81 22.06
N ASN A 34 20.12 -7.44 21.19
CA ASN A 34 21.57 -7.57 21.36
C ASN A 34 22.37 -6.46 20.66
N GLU A 35 21.72 -5.43 20.15
CA GLU A 35 22.40 -4.33 19.46
C GLU A 35 22.87 -3.23 20.42
N PRO A 36 23.95 -2.50 20.09
CA PRO A 36 24.65 -2.46 18.80
C PRO A 36 25.50 -3.72 18.51
N SER A 37 25.50 -4.15 17.25
CA SER A 37 26.29 -5.29 16.74
C SER A 37 27.45 -4.81 15.86
N GLU A 38 28.31 -5.71 15.38
CA GLU A 38 29.39 -5.36 14.44
C GLU A 38 28.92 -4.65 13.17
N SER A 39 27.63 -4.77 12.83
CA SER A 39 27.02 -4.08 11.69
C SER A 39 26.62 -2.63 12.01
N SER A 40 26.58 -2.24 13.28
CA SER A 40 26.16 -0.92 13.73
C SER A 40 27.20 0.16 13.40
N PRO A 41 26.80 1.28 12.76
CA PRO A 41 27.67 2.40 12.44
C PRO A 41 28.28 3.07 13.68
N VAL A 42 27.64 2.97 14.86
CA VAL A 42 28.23 3.47 16.12
C VAL A 42 29.56 2.77 16.38
N LEU A 43 29.61 1.44 16.23
CA LEU A 43 30.82 0.66 16.48
C LEU A 43 31.84 0.78 15.34
N ARG A 44 31.38 0.97 14.08
CA ARG A 44 32.30 1.12 12.93
C ARG A 44 32.83 2.53 12.71
N ARG A 45 32.06 3.56 13.06
CA ARG A 45 32.29 4.96 12.64
C ARG A 45 31.95 5.99 13.73
N GLY A 46 31.56 5.58 14.93
CA GLY A 46 31.13 6.50 15.99
C GLY A 46 29.84 7.27 15.69
N LEU A 47 29.09 6.86 14.65
CA LEU A 47 27.86 7.53 14.22
C LEU A 47 26.67 7.06 15.04
N ARG A 48 25.84 7.99 15.55
CA ARG A 48 24.63 7.65 16.32
C ARG A 48 23.67 6.79 15.50
N VAL A 49 23.15 5.70 16.09
CA VAL A 49 22.08 4.91 15.46
C VAL A 49 20.85 5.79 15.31
N LEU A 50 20.36 5.92 14.07
CA LEU A 50 19.08 6.58 13.78
C LEU A 50 17.97 5.55 13.91
N ARG A 51 17.64 5.19 15.16
CA ARG A 51 16.48 4.40 15.54
C ARG A 51 15.57 5.26 16.39
N SER A 52 14.26 5.15 16.15
CA SER A 52 13.29 5.52 17.16
C SER A 52 12.83 4.25 17.87
N THR A 53 12.80 4.28 19.19
CA THR A 53 12.12 3.29 20.00
C THR A 53 10.68 3.74 20.24
N VAL A 54 9.81 2.81 20.63
CA VAL A 54 8.41 3.11 20.97
C VAL A 54 8.31 4.21 22.04
N ASN A 55 9.32 4.35 22.90
CA ASN A 55 9.37 5.33 23.97
C ASN A 55 9.96 6.70 23.54
N ASP A 56 10.55 6.80 22.34
CA ASP A 56 11.24 8.03 21.91
C ASP A 56 10.30 9.12 21.37
N GLY A 57 9.00 8.83 21.27
CA GLY A 57 7.99 9.76 20.74
C GLY A 57 8.25 10.22 19.30
N ARG A 58 9.21 9.58 18.60
CA ARG A 58 9.59 9.86 17.22
C ARG A 58 8.95 8.80 16.31
N LEU A 59 8.28 9.26 15.27
CA LEU A 59 7.59 8.42 14.30
C LEU A 59 8.58 7.70 13.36
N SER A 60 8.23 6.44 13.08
CA SER A 60 8.95 5.38 12.33
C SER A 60 10.01 4.61 13.14
N THR A 61 9.58 3.54 13.83
CA THR A 61 10.50 2.77 14.67
C THR A 61 11.21 1.65 13.94
N SER A 62 10.66 1.10 12.85
CA SER A 62 11.19 -0.13 12.19
C SER A 62 11.79 -1.07 13.26
N ALA A 63 11.04 -1.25 14.35
CA ALA A 63 11.62 -1.62 15.64
C ALA A 63 12.32 -2.97 15.58
N LEU A 64 11.83 -3.84 14.69
CA LEU A 64 12.36 -5.18 14.47
C LEU A 64 13.27 -5.25 13.23
N LEU A 65 13.71 -4.12 12.67
CA LEU A 65 14.71 -4.09 11.60
C LEU A 65 16.12 -4.07 12.23
N PRO A 66 16.89 -5.16 12.12
CA PRO A 66 18.25 -5.22 12.67
C PRO A 66 19.21 -4.34 11.86
N ASP A 67 20.30 -3.91 12.48
CA ASP A 67 21.33 -3.04 11.92
C ASP A 67 22.03 -3.71 10.73
N ARG A 68 22.25 -5.03 10.82
CA ARG A 68 22.71 -5.85 9.70
C ARG A 68 21.86 -5.62 8.45
N ILE A 69 20.54 -5.54 8.59
CA ILE A 69 19.64 -5.32 7.44
C ILE A 69 19.55 -3.83 7.13
N ARG A 70 19.40 -2.95 8.13
CA ARG A 70 19.26 -1.50 7.93
C ARG A 70 20.43 -0.92 7.13
N TYR A 71 21.64 -1.38 7.41
CA TYR A 71 22.88 -0.86 6.82
C TYR A 71 23.49 -1.78 5.76
N ALA A 72 22.82 -2.88 5.41
CA ALA A 72 23.23 -3.74 4.31
C ALA A 72 23.10 -3.05 2.95
N SER A 73 23.78 -3.60 1.94
CA SER A 73 23.61 -3.18 0.56
C SER A 73 22.17 -3.43 0.08
N VAL A 74 21.73 -2.72 -0.97
CA VAL A 74 20.39 -2.91 -1.56
C VAL A 74 20.15 -4.38 -1.92
N LYS A 75 21.12 -5.03 -2.58
CA LYS A 75 21.04 -6.43 -3.02
C LYS A 75 20.87 -7.42 -1.87
N GLU A 76 21.41 -7.11 -0.69
CA GLU A 76 21.27 -7.94 0.50
C GLU A 76 19.93 -7.69 1.18
N ARG A 77 19.50 -6.43 1.25
CA ARG A 77 18.19 -6.05 1.81
C ARG A 77 17.03 -6.68 1.04
N GLU A 78 17.10 -6.70 -0.28
CA GLU A 78 16.09 -7.34 -1.15
C GLU A 78 15.90 -8.84 -0.88
N LYS A 79 16.83 -9.49 -0.17
CA LYS A 79 16.71 -10.92 0.17
C LYS A 79 16.16 -11.15 1.57
N ALA A 80 16.22 -10.14 2.43
CA ALA A 80 15.97 -10.25 3.86
C ALA A 80 14.59 -10.84 4.20
N PHE A 81 13.58 -10.46 3.43
CA PHE A 81 12.19 -10.88 3.64
C PHE A 81 11.54 -11.43 2.37
N SER A 82 12.36 -11.91 1.42
CA SER A 82 11.93 -12.46 0.11
C SER A 82 10.90 -13.59 0.18
N LYS A 83 10.71 -14.22 1.34
CA LYS A 83 9.75 -15.31 1.56
C LYS A 83 8.48 -14.88 2.31
N HIS A 84 8.39 -13.62 2.72
CA HIS A 84 7.30 -13.10 3.52
C HIS A 84 6.43 -12.13 2.71
N TYR A 85 5.13 -12.13 2.99
CA TYR A 85 4.19 -11.20 2.43
C TYR A 85 4.03 -10.00 3.37
N GLY A 86 4.04 -8.80 2.81
CA GLY A 86 3.93 -7.56 3.58
C GLY A 86 2.58 -6.91 3.50
N HIS A 87 1.95 -7.04 2.34
CA HIS A 87 0.68 -6.40 2.10
C HIS A 87 -0.18 -7.15 1.09
N PHE A 88 -1.48 -7.03 1.29
CA PHE A 88 -2.52 -7.68 0.52
C PHE A 88 -3.48 -6.62 -0.03
N CYS A 89 -3.47 -6.43 -1.35
CA CYS A 89 -4.23 -5.40 -2.05
C CYS A 89 -5.53 -5.98 -2.60
N ALA A 90 -6.69 -5.46 -2.16
CA ALA A 90 -8.01 -5.81 -2.73
C ALA A 90 -8.26 -5.18 -4.11
N HIS A 91 -7.42 -4.21 -4.50
CA HIS A 91 -7.41 -3.63 -5.83
C HIS A 91 -6.09 -2.94 -6.09
N TYR A 92 -5.50 -3.28 -7.23
CA TYR A 92 -4.21 -2.76 -7.64
C TYR A 92 -4.35 -2.09 -9.00
N LYS A 93 -4.41 -0.76 -9.00
CA LYS A 93 -4.24 0.02 -10.22
C LYS A 93 -3.15 1.06 -9.97
N GLY A 94 -1.91 0.71 -10.33
CA GLY A 94 -0.79 1.64 -10.42
C GLY A 94 0.00 1.90 -9.13
N ASN A 95 0.52 0.85 -8.47
CA ASN A 95 1.37 0.95 -7.26
C ASN A 95 0.76 1.74 -6.07
N CYS A 96 -0.55 2.03 -6.10
CA CYS A 96 -1.25 2.78 -5.06
C CYS A 96 -2.23 1.88 -4.30
N PHE A 97 -2.31 2.07 -2.98
CA PHE A 97 -3.21 1.35 -2.11
C PHE A 97 -4.59 2.01 -2.12
N THR A 98 -5.53 1.40 -2.83
CA THR A 98 -6.95 1.79 -2.69
C THR A 98 -7.58 1.12 -1.46
N SER A 99 -7.16 -0.12 -1.17
CA SER A 99 -7.59 -0.91 -0.01
C SER A 99 -6.53 -1.98 0.23
N VAL A 100 -5.90 -1.96 1.40
CA VAL A 100 -4.75 -2.80 1.73
C VAL A 100 -4.87 -3.38 3.15
N MET A 101 -4.42 -4.62 3.32
CA MET A 101 -4.07 -5.15 4.64
C MET A 101 -2.55 -5.24 4.76
N LEU A 102 -1.98 -4.70 5.83
CA LEU A 102 -0.56 -4.76 6.13
C LEU A 102 -0.29 -5.83 7.20
N THR A 103 0.77 -6.61 7.03
CA THR A 103 1.15 -7.63 8.01
C THR A 103 1.89 -6.99 9.19
N ARG A 104 1.81 -7.63 10.36
CA ARG A 104 2.54 -7.18 11.55
C ARG A 104 4.05 -7.17 11.31
N LEU A 105 4.57 -8.17 10.57
CA LEU A 105 5.97 -8.23 10.18
C LEU A 105 6.37 -7.03 9.31
N ALA A 106 5.55 -6.66 8.32
CA ALA A 106 5.80 -5.46 7.51
C ALA A 106 5.84 -4.20 8.37
N ILE A 107 4.81 -3.93 9.18
CA ILE A 107 4.76 -2.73 10.03
C ILE A 107 5.98 -2.68 10.98
N SER A 108 6.34 -3.83 11.57
CA SER A 108 7.42 -3.89 12.56
C SER A 108 8.82 -3.71 11.97
N THR A 109 9.00 -3.98 10.67
CA THR A 109 10.30 -3.91 9.99
C THR A 109 10.42 -2.70 9.06
N VAL A 110 9.40 -2.43 8.26
CA VAL A 110 9.31 -1.28 7.36
C VAL A 110 9.06 0.02 8.14
N GLY A 111 8.33 -0.06 9.25
CA GLY A 111 7.89 1.10 10.03
C GLY A 111 6.48 1.56 9.63
N TYR A 112 6.10 2.77 10.04
CA TYR A 112 4.82 3.37 9.66
C TYR A 112 4.90 4.09 8.31
N PHE A 113 3.76 4.57 7.81
CA PHE A 113 3.73 5.53 6.71
C PHE A 113 4.47 6.82 7.11
N ASP A 114 5.08 7.48 6.13
CA ASP A 114 5.69 8.80 6.36
C ASP A 114 4.58 9.86 6.41
N GLU A 115 4.38 10.47 7.57
CA GLU A 115 3.36 11.49 7.80
C GLU A 115 3.72 12.86 7.18
N ASN A 116 4.93 13.00 6.61
CA ASN A 116 5.34 14.24 5.95
C ASN A 116 4.75 14.41 4.53
N PHE A 117 4.06 13.39 4.00
CA PHE A 117 3.32 13.52 2.74
C PHE A 117 2.00 14.29 2.96
N TYR A 118 1.98 15.56 2.55
CA TYR A 118 0.83 16.48 2.65
C TYR A 118 0.57 17.18 1.30
N PRO A 119 -0.68 17.43 0.86
CA PRO A 119 -1.96 17.22 1.57
C PRO A 119 -2.58 15.82 1.42
N ALA A 120 -2.12 15.02 0.46
CA ALA A 120 -2.47 13.62 0.25
C ALA A 120 -1.61 13.07 -0.90
N TYR A 121 -1.59 11.74 -1.04
CA TYR A 121 -0.95 10.97 -2.10
C TYR A 121 0.56 10.77 -1.92
N VAL A 122 1.02 9.59 -2.36
CA VAL A 122 2.43 9.10 -2.38
C VAL A 122 2.85 8.33 -1.12
N GLU A 123 2.14 8.44 0.00
CA GLU A 123 2.47 7.69 1.21
C GLU A 123 2.45 6.17 1.00
N ASP A 124 1.49 5.69 0.21
CA ASP A 124 1.31 4.31 -0.18
C ASP A 124 2.36 3.82 -1.19
N VAL A 125 2.74 4.69 -2.13
CA VAL A 125 3.81 4.46 -3.12
C VAL A 125 5.17 4.37 -2.42
N GLU A 126 5.45 5.28 -1.50
CA GLU A 126 6.68 5.30 -0.71
C GLU A 126 6.77 4.05 0.19
N TYR A 127 5.68 3.69 0.85
CA TYR A 127 5.62 2.48 1.66
C TYR A 127 5.83 1.22 0.82
N SER A 128 5.19 1.14 -0.35
CA SER A 128 5.39 0.06 -1.33
C SER A 128 6.85 -0.04 -1.79
N LEU A 129 7.54 1.09 -1.97
CA LEU A 129 8.95 1.11 -2.30
C LEU A 129 9.79 0.54 -1.17
N ARG A 130 9.54 0.92 0.10
CA ARG A 130 10.27 0.38 1.25
C ARG A 130 10.07 -1.13 1.42
N LEU A 131 8.85 -1.63 1.22
CA LEU A 131 8.56 -3.06 1.19
C LEU A 131 9.43 -3.79 0.15
N ARG A 132 9.45 -3.28 -1.09
CA ARG A 132 10.25 -3.85 -2.19
C ARG A 132 11.74 -3.83 -1.89
N LEU A 133 12.27 -2.76 -1.31
CA LEU A 133 13.69 -2.65 -0.92
C LEU A 133 14.10 -3.68 0.14
N LEU A 134 13.15 -4.19 0.93
CA LEU A 134 13.35 -5.27 1.90
C LEU A 134 13.05 -6.67 1.32
N GLY A 135 12.66 -6.74 0.05
CA GLY A 135 12.26 -7.98 -0.61
C GLY A 135 10.89 -8.49 -0.22
N ILE A 136 10.10 -7.71 0.51
CA ILE A 136 8.80 -8.16 1.00
C ILE A 136 7.83 -8.31 -0.18
N GLN A 137 7.12 -9.43 -0.23
CA GLN A 137 6.20 -9.74 -1.32
C GLN A 137 4.85 -9.02 -1.17
N GLU A 138 4.29 -8.67 -2.33
CA GLU A 138 2.94 -8.16 -2.50
C GLU A 138 1.99 -9.29 -2.90
N ARG A 139 0.75 -9.26 -2.40
CA ARG A 139 -0.31 -10.14 -2.87
C ARG A 139 -1.53 -9.34 -3.35
N ASN A 140 -1.90 -9.53 -4.61
CA ASN A 140 -3.19 -9.07 -5.11
C ASN A 140 -4.28 -10.08 -4.73
N VAL A 141 -5.35 -9.55 -4.16
CA VAL A 141 -6.52 -10.29 -3.68
C VAL A 141 -7.58 -10.18 -4.76
N LEU A 142 -7.91 -11.30 -5.38
CA LEU A 142 -8.87 -11.37 -6.49
C LEU A 142 -10.27 -11.80 -6.04
N CYS A 143 -10.48 -12.01 -4.73
CA CYS A 143 -11.78 -12.39 -4.18
C CYS A 143 -12.56 -11.15 -3.77
N GLY A 144 -13.89 -11.21 -3.89
CA GLY A 144 -14.80 -10.14 -3.49
C GLY A 144 -14.86 -8.94 -4.46
N LYS A 145 -15.79 -8.03 -4.18
CA LYS A 145 -15.94 -6.74 -4.87
C LYS A 145 -15.81 -5.63 -3.84
N PHE A 146 -15.25 -4.50 -4.24
CA PHE A 146 -15.30 -3.29 -3.43
C PHE A 146 -15.60 -2.08 -4.32
N VAL A 147 -16.42 -1.17 -3.80
CA VAL A 147 -16.73 0.10 -4.44
C VAL A 147 -15.83 1.18 -3.86
N HIS A 148 -14.89 1.66 -4.66
CA HIS A 148 -14.11 2.87 -4.39
C HIS A 148 -14.84 4.10 -4.95
N ARG A 149 -15.28 5.00 -4.08
CA ARG A 149 -15.72 6.33 -4.49
C ARG A 149 -14.51 7.25 -4.44
N GLY A 150 -14.11 7.82 -5.57
CA GLY A 150 -12.98 8.72 -5.67
C GLY A 150 -13.12 9.97 -4.79
N SER A 151 -12.08 10.81 -4.80
CA SER A 151 -11.86 11.95 -3.92
C SER A 151 -13.09 12.86 -3.78
N SER A 152 -13.88 12.63 -2.73
CA SER A 152 -15.09 13.38 -2.42
C SER A 152 -14.82 14.59 -1.50
N SER A 153 -13.60 14.68 -0.97
CA SER A 153 -13.16 15.70 -0.01
C SER A 153 -12.18 16.73 -0.60
N ILE A 154 -11.64 16.50 -1.82
CA ILE A 154 -10.84 17.51 -2.51
C ILE A 154 -11.79 18.57 -3.05
N ARG A 155 -11.88 19.70 -2.35
CA ARG A 155 -12.48 20.91 -2.91
C ARG A 155 -11.50 21.42 -3.96
N PHE A 156 -11.82 21.24 -5.24
CA PHE A 156 -11.13 21.99 -6.28
C PHE A 156 -11.38 23.47 -6.00
N SER A 157 -10.32 24.24 -5.74
CA SER A 157 -10.41 25.68 -5.75
C SER A 157 -10.72 26.12 -7.18
N ASN A 158 -11.73 26.96 -7.37
CA ASN A 158 -12.05 27.56 -8.68
C ASN A 158 -10.96 28.53 -9.19
N GLU A 159 -9.83 28.66 -8.48
CA GLU A 159 -8.75 29.63 -8.77
C GLU A 159 -7.63 29.09 -9.68
N MET A 160 -7.81 27.96 -10.36
CA MET A 160 -6.98 27.65 -11.52
C MET A 160 -7.72 28.02 -12.79
N GLU A 161 -7.48 29.24 -13.27
CA GLU A 161 -7.74 29.61 -14.67
C GLU A 161 -6.99 28.60 -15.56
N PRO A 162 -7.69 27.82 -16.41
CA PRO A 162 -7.03 26.92 -17.33
C PRO A 162 -6.28 27.75 -18.40
N PRO A 163 -5.09 27.31 -18.86
CA PRO A 163 -4.54 27.88 -20.09
C PRO A 163 -5.55 27.67 -21.22
N GLU A 164 -5.80 28.73 -22.00
CA GLU A 164 -6.84 28.75 -23.04
C GLU A 164 -6.71 27.56 -24.00
N ARG A 165 -7.81 26.76 -24.03
CA ARG A 165 -8.34 25.93 -25.12
C ARG A 165 -7.38 25.13 -26.02
N SER A 166 -7.54 23.81 -25.96
CA SER A 166 -8.13 23.07 -27.09
C SER A 166 -8.90 21.84 -26.60
N LEU A 167 -10.18 21.80 -26.94
CA LEU A 167 -11.14 20.74 -26.60
C LEU A 167 -10.77 19.41 -27.27
N VAL A 168 -10.54 18.37 -26.47
CA VAL A 168 -10.83 16.99 -26.87
C VAL A 168 -11.47 16.28 -25.67
N PRO A 169 -12.75 15.90 -25.72
CA PRO A 169 -13.39 15.17 -24.64
C PRO A 169 -12.92 13.71 -24.66
N SER A 170 -11.99 13.35 -23.78
CA SER A 170 -11.65 11.95 -23.51
C SER A 170 -12.72 11.32 -22.60
N ARG A 171 -13.88 10.99 -23.18
CA ARG A 171 -14.70 9.88 -22.66
C ARG A 171 -13.96 8.60 -23.01
N ARG A 172 -13.33 7.94 -22.03
CA ARG A 172 -13.01 6.52 -22.16
C ARG A 172 -14.18 5.72 -21.62
N VAL A 173 -15.06 5.34 -22.55
CA VAL A 173 -15.86 4.12 -22.43
C VAL A 173 -14.86 2.96 -22.40
N PHE A 174 -14.88 2.15 -21.35
CA PHE A 174 -14.23 0.85 -21.38
C PHE A 174 -15.31 -0.14 -21.80
N ASP A 175 -15.35 -0.42 -23.11
CA ASP A 175 -15.93 -1.66 -23.63
C ASP A 175 -14.88 -2.75 -23.41
N ASP A 176 -15.11 -3.57 -22.38
CA ASP A 176 -14.68 -4.97 -22.34
C ASP A 176 -15.76 -5.73 -21.55
N GLU A 177 -16.14 -6.88 -22.09
CA GLU A 177 -17.32 -7.70 -21.78
C GLU A 177 -17.58 -8.04 -20.29
N PRO A 178 -18.83 -8.39 -19.93
CA PRO A 178 -19.36 -8.15 -18.59
C PRO A 178 -19.00 -9.26 -17.60
N THR A 179 -18.70 -8.88 -16.36
CA THR A 179 -19.20 -9.64 -15.20
C THR A 179 -19.92 -8.70 -14.25
N ILE A 180 -21.08 -8.27 -14.76
CA ILE A 180 -22.27 -7.70 -14.12
C ILE A 180 -22.14 -7.45 -12.60
N CYS A 181 -22.25 -6.19 -12.21
CA CYS A 181 -23.17 -5.77 -11.15
C CYS A 181 -23.82 -4.47 -11.60
N HIS A 182 -25.14 -4.51 -11.80
CA HIS A 182 -25.99 -3.39 -12.24
C HIS A 182 -26.01 -2.26 -11.20
N ASP A 183 -25.86 -1.03 -11.67
CA ASP A 183 -26.33 0.16 -10.97
C ASP A 183 -27.70 0.55 -11.58
N GLU A 184 -28.77 0.44 -10.79
CA GLU A 184 -30.06 1.02 -11.15
C GLU A 184 -30.07 2.51 -10.82
N VAL A 185 -30.37 3.34 -11.82
CA VAL A 185 -30.80 4.73 -11.63
C VAL A 185 -32.01 4.98 -12.54
N GLY A 186 -33.20 5.01 -11.95
CA GLY A 186 -34.39 5.60 -12.56
C GLY A 186 -34.46 7.12 -12.33
N PRO A 187 -35.51 7.79 -12.84
CA PRO A 187 -35.57 8.24 -14.22
C PRO A 187 -35.79 9.76 -14.33
N SER A 188 -35.35 10.39 -15.42
CA SER A 188 -36.06 11.58 -15.92
C SER A 188 -35.85 11.78 -17.42
N THR A 189 -36.97 11.63 -18.12
CA THR A 189 -37.45 12.47 -19.24
C THR A 189 -36.54 12.68 -20.45
N GLY A 190 -36.99 12.12 -21.58
CA GLY A 190 -37.25 12.97 -22.73
C GLY A 190 -36.57 12.58 -24.04
N VAL A 191 -37.42 12.17 -24.97
CA VAL A 191 -37.32 12.36 -26.43
C VAL A 191 -36.60 11.27 -27.23
N GLN A 192 -37.46 10.38 -27.70
CA GLN A 192 -37.39 9.50 -28.86
C GLN A 192 -36.95 10.24 -30.13
N TRP A 193 -35.96 9.68 -30.84
CA TRP A 193 -35.79 9.88 -32.29
C TRP A 193 -35.43 8.55 -32.96
N VAL A 194 -35.79 8.49 -34.23
CA VAL A 194 -36.33 7.34 -34.97
C VAL A 194 -35.52 7.22 -36.26
N GLN A 195 -35.22 5.96 -36.66
CA GLN A 195 -34.91 5.47 -38.03
C GLN A 195 -33.68 6.11 -38.74
N GLU A 196 -32.92 5.48 -39.64
CA GLU A 196 -33.00 4.21 -40.36
C GLU A 196 -31.67 4.04 -41.13
N ALA A 197 -31.56 2.85 -41.75
CA ALA A 197 -31.00 2.63 -43.09
C ALA A 197 -29.56 2.05 -43.22
N ILE A 198 -29.62 0.77 -43.66
CA ILE A 198 -28.68 -0.07 -44.43
C ILE A 198 -27.61 -0.81 -43.62
#